data_AF-A2E4I3-F1
#
_entry.id   AF-A2E4I3-F1
#
_cell.length_a   1.000
_cell.length_b   1.000
_cell.length_c   1.000
_cell.angle_alpha   90.00
_cell.angle_beta   90.00
_cell.angle_gamma   90.00
#
_symmetry.space_group_name_H-M   'P 1'
#
loop_
_entity.id
_entity.type
_entity.pdbx_description
1 polymer ?
#
loop_
_entity_poly.entity_id
_entity_poly.type
_entity_poly.pdbx_seq_one_letter_code
_entity_poly.pdbx_strand_id
1 'polypeptide(L)'
;MSTQVIKKNKYSELRDIYSYHIDSYNALYQLKTKNAEELNSIYKMIKTNLIESKKCRPQTIISDILNIIPYNNRYAKSYLELSKLISDDYHIKEVRNIPIISNFLFYKEYGIKLDTLADFETIKLENLDILSEDTIYKAIMDNNKELFISYT
;
A
#
# COMPACT_ATOMS: atom_id res chain seq x y z
N MET A 1 47.97 7.27 -13.04
CA MET A 1 46.93 6.68 -12.17
C MET A 1 45.94 5.98 -13.06
N SER A 2 45.88 4.65 -13.01
CA SER A 2 45.00 3.86 -13.87
C SER A 2 43.58 3.90 -13.29
N THR A 3 42.68 4.64 -13.94
CA THR A 3 41.24 4.52 -13.72
C THR A 3 40.82 3.12 -14.13
N GLN A 4 40.77 2.20 -13.17
CA GLN A 4 40.11 0.91 -13.35
C GLN A 4 38.63 1.21 -13.59
N VAL A 5 38.22 1.17 -14.86
CA VAL A 5 36.82 1.14 -15.24
C VAL A 5 36.25 -0.13 -14.63
N ILE A 6 35.60 -0.01 -13.47
CA ILE A 6 34.85 -1.10 -12.85
C ILE A 6 33.84 -1.52 -13.91
N LYS A 7 34.07 -2.69 -14.52
CA LYS A 7 33.18 -3.24 -15.53
C LYS A 7 31.85 -3.52 -14.85
N LYS A 8 30.93 -2.57 -14.99
CA LYS A 8 29.60 -2.66 -14.39
C LYS A 8 28.98 -3.95 -14.89
N ASN A 9 28.61 -4.84 -13.97
CA ASN A 9 28.00 -6.09 -14.37
C ASN A 9 26.61 -5.78 -14.95
N LYS A 10 26.09 -6.67 -15.82
CA LYS A 10 24.78 -6.48 -16.48
C LYS A 10 23.65 -6.23 -15.48
N TYR A 11 23.76 -6.79 -14.27
CA TYR A 11 22.80 -6.57 -13.20
C TYR A 11 22.77 -5.10 -12.75
N SER A 12 23.92 -4.50 -12.46
CA SER A 12 24.02 -3.10 -12.06
C SER A 12 23.57 -2.14 -13.16
N GLU A 13 23.82 -2.48 -14.43
CA GLU A 13 23.28 -1.70 -15.56
C GLU A 13 21.74 -1.75 -15.61
N LEU A 14 21.16 -2.95 -15.52
CA LEU A 14 19.69 -3.12 -15.51
C LEU A 14 19.06 -2.46 -14.28
N ARG A 15 19.63 -2.66 -13.08
CA ARG A 15 19.14 -2.05 -11.85
C ARG A 15 19.06 -0.54 -11.97
N ASP A 16 20.05 0.10 -12.58
CA ASP A 16 20.08 1.54 -12.71
C ASP A 16 19.05 2.05 -13.72
N ILE A 17 18.83 1.32 -14.83
CA ILE A 17 17.76 1.62 -15.80
C ILE A 17 16.37 1.52 -15.16
N TYR A 18 16.17 0.62 -14.21
CA TYR A 18 14.90 0.41 -13.51
C TYR A 18 14.89 0.96 -12.08
N SER A 19 15.86 1.81 -11.73
CA SER A 19 16.03 2.34 -10.37
C SER A 19 14.77 3.03 -9.87
N TYR A 20 14.18 3.92 -10.66
CA TYR A 20 12.91 4.58 -10.32
C TYR A 20 11.76 3.62 -10.00
N HIS A 21 11.66 2.49 -10.68
CA HIS A 21 10.63 1.49 -10.44
C HIS A 21 10.90 0.78 -9.10
N ILE A 22 12.14 0.35 -8.89
CA ILE A 22 12.59 -0.29 -7.66
C ILE A 22 12.38 0.64 -6.46
N ASP A 23 12.80 1.90 -6.58
CA ASP A 23 12.72 2.90 -5.53
C ASP A 23 11.25 3.25 -5.21
N SER A 24 10.39 3.31 -6.22
CA SER A 24 8.95 3.57 -6.01
C SER A 24 8.27 2.44 -5.24
N TYR A 25 8.54 1.18 -5.59
CA TYR A 25 8.01 0.03 -4.83
C TYR A 25 8.66 -0.09 -3.45
N ASN A 26 9.96 0.19 -3.31
CA ASN A 26 10.61 0.22 -2.00
C ASN A 26 9.93 1.23 -1.07
N ALA A 27 9.63 2.44 -1.56
CA ALA A 27 8.92 3.45 -0.78
C ALA A 27 7.49 3.03 -0.42
N LEU A 28 6.77 2.33 -1.31
CA LEU A 28 5.45 1.76 -1.01
C LEU A 28 5.50 0.70 0.09
N TYR A 29 6.39 -0.29 -0.04
CA TYR A 29 6.51 -1.39 0.93
C TYR A 29 7.09 -0.93 2.28
N GLN A 30 7.88 0.14 2.29
CA GLN A 30 8.49 0.71 3.50
C GLN A 30 7.75 1.92 4.05
N LEU A 31 6.55 2.23 3.54
CA LEU A 31 5.74 3.35 3.99
C LEU A 31 5.51 3.26 5.50
N LYS A 32 5.88 4.32 6.21
CA LYS A 32 5.76 4.45 7.67
C LYS A 32 5.16 5.78 8.10
N THR A 33 4.36 6.39 7.25
CA THR A 33 3.80 7.71 7.48
C THR A 33 2.28 7.70 7.44
N LYS A 34 1.69 8.55 8.28
CA LYS A 34 0.27 8.93 8.27
C LYS A 34 0.11 10.42 7.94
N ASN A 35 1.22 11.11 7.61
CA ASN A 35 1.21 12.52 7.28
C ASN A 35 0.76 12.72 5.83
N ALA A 36 -0.24 13.57 5.63
CA ALA A 36 -0.86 13.81 4.32
C ALA A 36 0.11 14.42 3.28
N GLU A 37 1.05 15.28 3.70
CA GLU A 37 2.03 15.89 2.79
C GLU A 37 3.06 14.88 2.29
N GLU A 38 3.56 14.03 3.19
CA GLU A 38 4.45 12.92 2.83
C GLU A 38 3.72 11.91 1.94
N LEU A 39 2.46 11.60 2.26
CA LEU A 39 1.65 10.69 1.46
C LEU A 39 1.40 11.24 0.05
N ASN A 40 1.10 12.53 -0.08
CA ASN A 40 0.96 13.19 -1.38
C ASN A 40 2.27 13.16 -2.18
N SER A 41 3.42 13.22 -1.51
CA SER A 41 4.73 13.09 -2.15
C SER A 41 4.93 11.67 -2.71
N ILE A 42 4.55 10.64 -1.95
CA ILE A 42 4.55 9.24 -2.40
C ILE A 42 3.58 9.06 -3.58
N TYR A 43 2.38 9.63 -3.50
CA TYR A 43 1.39 9.61 -4.57
C TYR A 43 1.93 10.19 -5.87
N LYS A 44 2.54 11.38 -5.83
CA LYS A 44 3.17 12.02 -7.00
C LYS A 44 4.28 11.15 -7.59
N MET A 45 5.10 10.54 -6.74
CA MET A 45 6.15 9.62 -7.19
C MET A 45 5.55 8.41 -7.92
N ILE A 46 4.51 7.78 -7.38
CA ILE A 46 3.79 6.66 -8.03
C ILE A 46 3.22 7.10 -9.38
N LYS A 47 2.55 8.25 -9.40
CA LYS A 47 1.93 8.82 -10.60
C LYS A 47 2.95 8.97 -11.72
N THR A 48 4.05 9.68 -11.46
CA THR A 48 5.10 9.93 -12.44
C THR A 48 5.86 8.67 -12.82
N ASN A 49 6.35 7.91 -11.84
CA ASN A 49 7.31 6.84 -12.08
C ASN A 49 6.68 5.52 -12.53
N LEU A 50 5.46 5.22 -12.08
CA LEU A 50 4.81 3.92 -12.35
C LEU A 50 3.70 4.02 -13.39
N ILE A 51 2.88 5.09 -13.35
CA ILE A 51 1.70 5.21 -14.20
C ILE A 51 2.03 5.99 -15.49
N GLU A 52 2.49 7.23 -15.37
CA GLU A 52 2.74 8.14 -16.51
C GLU A 52 3.94 7.72 -17.37
N SER A 53 4.91 7.02 -16.77
CA SER A 53 6.00 6.35 -17.51
C SER A 53 5.53 5.19 -18.41
N LYS A 54 4.20 4.95 -18.45
CA LYS A 54 3.47 3.96 -19.28
C LYS A 54 3.81 2.50 -19.01
N LYS A 55 4.28 2.18 -17.80
CA LYS A 55 4.69 0.81 -17.44
C LYS A 55 3.61 0.03 -16.70
N CYS A 56 2.80 0.69 -15.88
CA CYS A 56 1.80 0.04 -15.03
C CYS A 56 0.41 0.65 -15.23
N ARG A 57 -0.62 -0.20 -15.22
CA ARG A 57 -2.01 0.27 -15.24
C ARG A 57 -2.41 0.78 -13.85
N PRO A 58 -3.19 1.86 -13.71
CA PRO A 58 -3.65 2.36 -12.41
C PRO A 58 -4.35 1.27 -11.57
N GLN A 59 -5.15 0.42 -12.20
CA GLN A 59 -5.81 -0.72 -11.54
C GLN A 59 -4.80 -1.70 -10.92
N THR A 60 -3.70 -1.97 -11.62
CA THR A 60 -2.62 -2.84 -11.11
C THR A 60 -1.95 -2.20 -9.91
N ILE A 61 -1.67 -0.90 -9.96
CA ILE A 61 -1.06 -0.18 -8.83
C ILE A 61 -1.99 -0.15 -7.61
N ILE A 62 -3.28 0.11 -7.80
CA ILE A 62 -4.26 0.03 -6.69
C ILE A 62 -4.27 -1.38 -6.11
N SER A 63 -4.29 -2.41 -6.95
CA SER A 63 -4.22 -3.81 -6.50
C SER A 63 -2.97 -4.08 -5.69
N ASP A 64 -1.80 -3.65 -6.17
CA ASP A 64 -0.52 -3.84 -5.48
C ASP A 64 -0.52 -3.15 -4.12
N ILE A 65 -1.00 -1.90 -4.04
CA ILE A 65 -1.09 -1.14 -2.79
C ILE A 65 -2.01 -1.85 -1.79
N LEU A 66 -3.19 -2.27 -2.21
CA LEU A 66 -4.15 -2.97 -1.34
C LEU A 66 -3.63 -4.34 -0.89
N ASN A 67 -2.77 -4.99 -1.67
CA ASN A 67 -2.08 -6.23 -1.29
C ASN A 67 -1.02 -6.03 -0.18
N ILE A 68 -0.57 -4.80 0.10
CA ILE A 68 0.41 -4.52 1.17
C ILE A 68 -0.25 -4.46 2.55
N ILE A 69 -1.52 -4.04 2.62
CA ILE A 69 -2.24 -3.79 3.88
C ILE A 69 -2.17 -4.95 4.87
N PRO A 70 -2.37 -6.23 4.48
CA PRO A 70 -2.29 -7.35 5.42
C PRO A 70 -0.93 -7.49 6.12
N TYR A 71 0.14 -7.00 5.50
CA TYR A 71 1.52 -7.14 5.97
C TYR A 71 2.06 -5.89 6.66
N ASN A 72 1.50 -4.71 6.37
CA ASN A 72 1.88 -3.43 6.98
C ASN A 72 0.65 -2.68 7.50
N ASN A 73 -0.18 -3.40 8.26
CA ASN A 73 -1.52 -2.98 8.70
C ASN A 73 -1.55 -1.70 9.55
N ARG A 74 -0.46 -1.36 10.27
CA ARG A 74 -0.32 -0.11 11.02
C ARG A 74 -0.58 1.15 10.17
N TYR A 75 -0.29 1.07 8.88
CA TYR A 75 -0.46 2.17 7.93
C TYR A 75 -1.59 1.90 6.93
N ALA A 76 -2.54 1.02 7.27
CA ALA A 76 -3.68 0.68 6.41
C ALA A 76 -4.40 1.93 5.87
N LYS A 77 -4.71 2.91 6.72
CA LYS A 77 -5.36 4.17 6.31
C LYS A 77 -4.58 4.90 5.21
N SER A 78 -3.25 5.00 5.34
CA SER A 78 -2.39 5.63 4.34
C SER A 78 -2.44 4.90 2.99
N TYR A 79 -2.48 3.56 3.01
CA TYR A 79 -2.61 2.77 1.79
C TYR A 79 -4.00 2.88 1.14
N LEU A 80 -5.06 2.96 1.95
CA LEU A 80 -6.42 3.21 1.47
C LEU A 80 -6.51 4.58 0.80
N GLU A 81 -5.92 5.61 1.42
CA GLU A 81 -5.89 6.97 0.89
C GLU A 81 -5.09 7.06 -0.42
N LEU A 82 -3.91 6.42 -0.51
CA LEU A 82 -3.17 6.32 -1.78
C LEU A 82 -4.01 5.64 -2.87
N SER A 83 -4.67 4.53 -2.53
CA SER A 83 -5.54 3.81 -3.46
C SER A 83 -6.70 4.68 -3.93
N LYS A 84 -7.27 5.48 -3.03
CA LYS A 84 -8.38 6.41 -3.30
C LYS A 84 -7.94 7.54 -4.21
N LEU A 85 -6.80 8.18 -3.94
CA LEU A 85 -6.21 9.22 -4.81
C LEU A 85 -6.00 8.71 -6.24
N ILE A 86 -5.47 7.50 -6.41
CA ILE A 86 -5.27 6.91 -7.74
C ILE A 86 -6.63 6.56 -8.39
N SER A 87 -7.57 6.03 -7.62
CA SER A 87 -8.91 5.69 -8.12
C SER A 87 -9.65 6.93 -8.62
N ASP A 88 -9.56 8.05 -7.90
CA ASP A 88 -10.21 9.31 -8.28
C ASP A 88 -9.56 9.96 -9.50
N ASP A 89 -8.23 10.12 -9.50
CA ASP A 89 -7.52 10.76 -10.61
C ASP A 89 -7.70 10.01 -11.94
N TYR A 90 -7.72 8.67 -11.88
CA TYR A 90 -7.82 7.82 -13.07
C TYR A 90 -9.22 7.24 -13.29
N HIS A 91 -10.21 7.67 -12.50
CA HIS A 91 -11.61 7.24 -12.60
C HIS A 91 -11.80 5.71 -12.56
N ILE A 92 -11.00 5.02 -11.73
CA ILE A 92 -11.04 3.57 -11.60
C ILE A 92 -12.21 3.16 -10.73
N LYS A 93 -13.10 2.33 -11.28
CA LYS A 93 -14.30 1.84 -10.60
C LYS A 93 -14.22 0.38 -10.13
N GLU A 94 -13.36 -0.42 -10.77
CA GLU A 94 -13.22 -1.85 -10.47
C GLU A 94 -11.74 -2.23 -10.41
N VAL A 95 -11.38 -3.02 -9.40
CA VAL A 95 -10.06 -3.64 -9.24
C VAL A 95 -10.27 -5.08 -8.79
N ARG A 96 -9.60 -6.02 -9.45
CA ARG A 96 -9.72 -7.46 -9.17
C ARG A 96 -8.49 -7.97 -8.42
N ASN A 97 -8.63 -9.14 -7.80
CA ASN A 97 -7.54 -9.87 -7.13
C ASN A 97 -6.93 -9.08 -5.96
N ILE A 98 -7.77 -8.36 -5.22
CA ILE A 98 -7.37 -7.64 -4.00
C ILE A 98 -7.73 -8.45 -2.77
N PRO A 99 -6.97 -8.34 -1.67
CA PRO A 99 -7.31 -9.04 -0.45
C PRO A 99 -8.69 -8.61 0.04
N ILE A 100 -9.52 -9.57 0.43
CA ILE A 100 -10.91 -9.30 0.84
C ILE A 100 -10.93 -8.31 2.00
N ILE A 101 -9.99 -8.41 2.95
CA ILE A 101 -9.85 -7.46 4.07
C ILE A 101 -9.60 -6.03 3.58
N SER A 102 -8.72 -5.85 2.59
CA SER A 102 -8.39 -4.54 2.03
C SER A 102 -9.58 -3.94 1.27
N ASN A 103 -10.30 -4.76 0.50
CA ASN A 103 -11.53 -4.35 -0.19
C ASN A 103 -12.62 -3.95 0.80
N PHE A 104 -12.78 -4.73 1.88
CA PHE A 104 -13.73 -4.43 2.95
C PHE A 104 -13.38 -3.10 3.64
N LEU A 105 -12.11 -2.90 4.01
CA LEU A 105 -11.67 -1.65 4.64
C LEU A 105 -11.89 -0.44 3.73
N PHE A 106 -11.60 -0.57 2.43
CA PHE A 106 -11.85 0.48 1.45
C PHE A 106 -13.34 0.81 1.31
N TYR A 107 -14.19 -0.21 1.28
CA TYR A 107 -15.64 -0.04 1.29
C TYR A 107 -16.14 0.62 2.58
N LYS A 108 -15.64 0.22 3.75
CA LYS A 108 -16.01 0.81 5.04
C LYS A 108 -15.63 2.29 5.13
N GLU A 109 -14.46 2.67 4.61
CA GLU A 109 -13.95 4.04 4.67
C GLU A 109 -14.63 4.97 3.64
N TYR A 110 -14.83 4.50 2.41
CA TYR A 110 -15.27 5.36 1.28
C TYR A 110 -16.62 5.00 0.66
N GLY A 111 -17.26 3.90 1.09
CA GLY A 111 -18.51 3.41 0.51
C GLY A 111 -18.38 2.83 -0.90
N ILE A 112 -17.14 2.57 -1.36
CA ILE A 112 -16.86 2.08 -2.72
C ILE A 112 -16.39 0.63 -2.65
N LYS A 113 -17.07 -0.26 -3.39
CA LYS A 113 -16.67 -1.66 -3.53
C LYS A 113 -15.84 -1.82 -4.80
N LEU A 114 -14.51 -1.93 -4.67
CA LEU A 114 -13.60 -2.03 -5.82
C LEU A 114 -13.65 -3.40 -6.47
N ASP A 115 -13.63 -4.48 -5.68
CA ASP A 115 -13.87 -5.82 -6.20
C ASP A 115 -15.34 -6.19 -5.97
N THR A 116 -16.13 -6.15 -7.03
CA THR A 116 -17.58 -6.43 -6.97
C THR A 116 -17.89 -7.88 -6.67
N LEU A 117 -16.98 -8.81 -7.01
CA LEU A 117 -17.12 -10.25 -6.80
C LEU A 117 -16.80 -10.67 -5.38
N ALA A 118 -16.09 -9.82 -4.62
CA ALA A 118 -15.76 -10.11 -3.23
C ALA A 118 -17.05 -10.21 -2.40
N ASP A 119 -17.31 -11.39 -1.85
CA ASP A 119 -18.38 -11.58 -0.89
C ASP A 119 -17.85 -11.33 0.53
N PHE A 120 -18.32 -10.25 1.15
CA PHE A 120 -17.93 -9.90 2.52
C PHE A 120 -18.60 -10.82 3.55
N GLU A 121 -19.69 -11.52 3.22
CA GLU A 121 -20.40 -12.43 4.12
C GLU A 121 -19.61 -13.73 4.38
N THR A 122 -18.77 -14.15 3.43
CA THR A 122 -17.94 -15.36 3.58
C THR A 122 -16.87 -15.26 4.65
N ILE A 123 -16.51 -14.04 5.07
CA ILE A 123 -15.65 -13.86 6.22
C ILE A 123 -16.55 -13.80 7.45
N LYS A 124 -16.40 -14.73 8.39
CA LYS A 124 -16.84 -14.49 9.77
C LYS A 124 -15.99 -13.35 10.33
N LEU A 125 -16.42 -12.13 10.06
CA LEU A 125 -15.76 -10.87 10.38
C LEU A 125 -15.86 -10.53 11.88
N GLU A 126 -15.82 -11.53 12.76
CA GLU A 126 -15.94 -11.35 14.22
C GLU A 126 -14.85 -10.42 14.77
N ASN A 127 -13.73 -10.24 14.05
CA ASN A 127 -12.60 -9.41 14.45
C ASN A 127 -12.25 -8.31 13.43
N LEU A 128 -13.20 -7.76 12.68
CA LEU A 128 -12.90 -6.60 11.82
C LEU A 128 -12.59 -5.31 12.58
N ASP A 129 -12.90 -5.30 13.87
CA ASP A 129 -12.64 -4.17 14.75
C ASP A 129 -11.16 -4.09 15.17
N ILE A 130 -10.23 -4.67 14.40
CA ILE A 130 -8.77 -4.50 14.57
C ILE A 130 -8.37 -3.02 14.56
N LEU A 131 -9.16 -2.16 13.90
CA LEU A 131 -8.95 -0.72 13.89
C LEU A 131 -9.67 0.03 15.02
N SER A 132 -10.46 -0.65 15.86
CA SER A 132 -11.10 -0.01 17.02
C SER A 132 -10.07 0.41 18.05
N GLU A 133 -10.39 1.50 18.75
CA GLU A 133 -9.39 2.26 19.47
C GLU A 133 -8.89 1.62 20.77
N ASP A 134 -9.52 0.54 21.24
CA ASP A 134 -9.30 -0.08 22.55
C ASP A 134 -9.20 -1.62 22.49
N THR A 135 -8.38 -2.15 21.57
CA THR A 135 -8.14 -3.61 21.50
C THR A 135 -6.67 -3.97 21.68
N ILE A 136 -6.43 -5.19 22.18
CA ILE A 136 -5.09 -5.81 22.19
C ILE A 136 -4.48 -5.84 20.78
N TYR A 137 -5.29 -5.95 19.73
CA TYR A 137 -4.85 -5.89 18.34
C TYR A 137 -4.23 -4.54 17.98
N LYS A 138 -4.85 -3.42 18.39
CA LYS A 138 -4.28 -2.09 18.20
C LYS A 138 -2.98 -1.92 18.97
N ALA A 139 -2.92 -2.44 20.20
CA ALA A 139 -1.69 -2.43 20.98
C ALA A 139 -0.53 -3.14 20.25
N ILE A 140 -0.79 -4.32 19.66
CA ILE A 140 0.19 -5.05 18.84
C ILE A 140 0.54 -4.25 17.58
N MET A 141 -0.46 -3.77 16.83
CA MET A 141 -0.28 -3.03 15.57
C MET A 141 0.55 -1.76 15.73
N ASP A 142 0.29 -0.98 16.78
CA ASP A 142 1.04 0.25 17.08
C ASP A 142 2.33 0.00 17.88
N ASN A 143 2.63 -1.27 18.20
CA ASN A 143 3.76 -1.67 19.05
C ASN A 143 3.76 -0.95 20.42
N ASN A 144 2.57 -0.79 21.00
CA ASN A 144 2.36 -0.16 22.30
C ASN A 144 2.45 -1.20 23.43
N LYS A 145 3.63 -1.28 24.05
CA LYS A 145 3.93 -2.23 25.14
C LYS A 145 3.03 -2.03 26.37
N GLU A 146 2.79 -0.79 26.77
CA GLU A 146 2.04 -0.48 27.99
C GLU A 146 0.57 -0.90 27.84
N LEU A 147 -0.04 -0.52 26.72
CA LEU A 147 -1.41 -0.92 26.40
C LEU A 147 -1.53 -2.44 26.24
N PHE A 148 -0.53 -3.10 25.63
CA PHE A 148 -0.53 -4.56 25.50
C PHE A 148 -0.54 -5.26 26.87
N ILE A 149 0.31 -4.82 27.81
CA ILE A 149 0.35 -5.36 29.17
C ILE A 149 -1.00 -5.18 29.88
N SER A 150 -1.74 -4.10 29.63
CA SER A 150 -3.03 -3.89 30.27
C SER A 150 -4.10 -4.94 29.90
N TYR A 151 -3.91 -5.68 28.81
CA TYR A 151 -4.82 -6.75 28.35
C TYR A 151 -4.38 -8.17 28.73
N THR A 152 -3.16 -8.36 29.25
CA THR A 152 -2.57 -9.69 29.53
C THR A 152 -2.21 -9.85 30.99
#